data_AF-A0A9E3MIR1-F1
#
_entry.id   AF-A0A9E3MIR1-F1
#
_cell.length_a   1.000
_cell.length_b   1.000
_cell.length_c   1.000
_cell.angle_alpha   90.00
_cell.angle_beta   90.00
_cell.angle_gamma   90.00
#
_symmetry.space_group_name_H-M   'P 1'
#
loop_
_entity.id
_entity.type
_entity.pdbx_description
1 polymer ?
#
loop_
_entity_poly.entity_id
_entity_poly.type
_entity_poly.pdbx_seq_one_letter_code
_entity_poly.pdbx_strand_id
1 'polypeptide(L)'
;MSLNRAEQMVFDYVQQHPDEKRHWQDKVRAISARAADPHAAAGELEAELWRYFKERSEVASPFKEVAQREGLRKTSLRNLAEYLLRLWAPAQAKKKSADGASLRPYA
;
A
#
# COMPACT_ATOMS: atom_id res chain seq x y z
N MET A 1 -11.23 6.36 1.78
CA MET A 1 -10.14 7.28 1.43
C MET A 1 -10.20 7.47 -0.07
N SER A 2 -10.38 8.71 -0.53
CA SER A 2 -10.32 9.04 -1.96
C SER A 2 -8.85 9.10 -2.36
N LEU A 3 -8.47 8.38 -3.40
CA LEU A 3 -7.14 8.44 -4.00
C LEU A 3 -7.04 9.72 -4.84
N ASN A 4 -5.92 10.45 -4.74
CA ASN A 4 -5.66 11.57 -5.63
C ASN A 4 -5.47 11.10 -7.07
N ARG A 5 -5.55 12.02 -8.04
CA ARG A 5 -5.43 11.70 -9.47
C ARG A 5 -4.13 10.97 -9.82
N ALA A 6 -3.02 11.34 -9.19
CA ALA A 6 -1.74 10.65 -9.35
C ALA A 6 -1.77 9.21 -8.80
N GLU A 7 -2.38 9.02 -7.63
CA GLU A 7 -2.52 7.71 -6.99
C GLU A 7 -3.44 6.77 -7.78
N GLN A 8 -4.56 7.30 -8.28
CA GLN A 8 -5.46 6.56 -9.16
C GLN A 8 -4.77 6.14 -10.45
N MET A 9 -3.97 7.02 -11.06
CA MET A 9 -3.23 6.68 -12.27
C MET A 9 -2.20 5.57 -12.03
N VAL A 10 -1.43 5.63 -10.94
CA VAL A 10 -0.48 4.57 -10.58
C VAL A 10 -1.24 3.26 -10.34
N PHE A 11 -2.36 3.30 -9.62
CA PHE A 11 -3.17 2.13 -9.34
C PHE A 11 -3.75 1.51 -10.62
N ASP A 12 -4.32 2.32 -11.51
CA ASP A 12 -4.87 1.88 -12.78
C ASP A 12 -3.80 1.23 -13.66
N TYR A 13 -2.63 1.87 -13.74
CA TYR A 13 -1.48 1.33 -14.46
C TYR A 13 -1.06 -0.03 -13.90
N VAL A 14 -0.84 -0.15 -12.59
CA VAL A 14 -0.50 -1.44 -11.97
C VAL A 14 -1.60 -2.48 -12.20
N GLN A 15 -2.88 -2.09 -12.24
CA GLN A 15 -3.99 -3.00 -12.51
C GLN A 15 -4.05 -3.46 -13.98
N GLN A 16 -3.67 -2.60 -14.93
CA GLN A 16 -3.59 -2.94 -16.35
C GLN A 16 -2.40 -3.84 -16.69
N HIS A 17 -1.36 -3.84 -15.84
CA HIS A 17 -0.16 -4.65 -16.03
C HIS A 17 -0.10 -5.83 -15.04
N PRO A 18 -0.46 -7.07 -15.46
CA PRO A 18 -0.57 -8.21 -14.54
C PRO A 18 0.76 -8.63 -13.89
N ASP A 19 1.89 -8.50 -14.58
CA ASP A 19 3.23 -8.75 -14.03
C ASP A 19 3.58 -7.77 -12.92
N GLU A 20 3.32 -6.47 -13.14
CA GLU A 20 3.53 -5.41 -12.15
C GLU A 20 2.62 -5.64 -10.94
N LYS A 21 1.35 -5.97 -11.18
CA LYS A 21 0.40 -6.33 -10.12
C LYS A 21 0.93 -7.47 -9.26
N ARG A 22 1.44 -8.54 -9.88
CA ARG A 22 2.00 -9.71 -9.16
C ARG A 22 3.22 -9.29 -8.34
N HIS A 23 4.13 -8.50 -8.92
CA HIS A 23 5.30 -7.96 -8.23
C HIS A 23 4.89 -7.15 -6.99
N TRP A 24 3.95 -6.22 -7.15
CA TRP A 24 3.47 -5.39 -6.06
C TRP A 24 2.71 -6.18 -5.00
N GLN A 25 1.90 -7.16 -5.38
CA GLN A 25 1.23 -8.05 -4.43
C GLN A 25 2.22 -8.80 -3.55
N ASP A 26 3.26 -9.37 -4.15
CA ASP A 26 4.30 -10.10 -3.43
C ASP A 26 5.07 -9.16 -2.49
N LYS A 27 5.45 -7.98 -2.99
CA LYS A 27 6.14 -6.94 -2.22
C LYS A 27 5.31 -6.45 -1.04
N VAL A 28 4.02 -6.15 -1.25
CA VAL A 28 3.10 -5.71 -0.18
C VAL A 28 2.94 -6.80 0.88
N ARG A 29 2.83 -8.07 0.47
CA ARG A 29 2.77 -9.19 1.41
C ARG A 29 4.06 -9.29 2.23
N ALA A 30 5.23 -9.22 1.59
CA ALA A 30 6.52 -9.25 2.27
C ALA A 30 6.67 -8.09 3.28
N ILE A 31 6.27 -6.87 2.89
CA ILE A 31 6.30 -5.68 3.76
C ILE A 31 5.31 -5.83 4.93
N SER A 32 4.10 -6.33 4.67
CA SER A 32 3.10 -6.55 5.71
C SER A 32 3.46 -7.67 6.68
N ALA A 33 4.23 -8.66 6.24
CA ALA A 33 4.68 -9.77 7.07
C ALA A 33 5.83 -9.37 8.00
N ARG A 34 6.71 -8.46 7.55
CA ARG A 34 7.83 -7.93 8.37
C ARG A 34 7.41 -6.80 9.30
N ALA A 35 6.40 -6.01 8.92
CA ALA A 35 5.97 -4.85 9.68
C ALA A 35 5.02 -5.26 10.80
N ALA A 36 5.37 -4.91 12.04
CA ALA A 36 4.47 -5.07 13.18
C ALA A 36 3.29 -4.08 13.12
N ASP A 37 3.49 -2.91 12.50
CA ASP A 37 2.51 -1.83 12.42
C ASP A 37 2.08 -1.56 10.97
N PRO A 38 0.77 -1.44 10.70
CA PRO A 38 0.27 -1.11 9.37
C PRO A 38 0.72 0.28 8.91
N HIS A 39 0.93 1.21 9.84
CA HIS A 39 1.46 2.54 9.53
C HIS A 39 2.93 2.52 9.13
N ALA A 40 3.74 1.65 9.75
CA ALA A 40 5.13 1.45 9.37
C ALA A 40 5.24 0.77 8.00
N ALA A 41 4.39 -0.24 7.75
CA ALA A 41 4.26 -0.88 6.43
C ALA A 41 3.91 0.14 5.34
N ALA A 42 2.98 1.06 5.63
CA ALA A 42 2.56 2.08 4.68
C ALA A 42 3.69 3.08 4.34
N GLY A 43 4.50 3.48 5.32
CA GLY A 43 5.65 4.36 5.07
C GLY A 43 6.73 3.70 4.21
N GLU A 44 7.03 2.43 4.48
CA GLU A 44 7.98 1.64 3.67
C GLU A 44 7.48 1.45 2.23
N LEU A 45 6.20 1.14 2.08
CA LEU A 45 5.57 0.97 0.78
C LEU A 45 5.45 2.29 0.01
N GLU A 46 5.19 3.40 0.69
CA GLU A 46 5.19 4.75 0.10
C GLU A 46 6.56 5.07 -0.52
N ALA A 47 7.66 4.79 0.18
CA ALA A 47 9.00 5.05 -0.32
C ALA A 47 9.33 4.23 -1.59
N GLU A 48 8.92 2.96 -1.62
CA GLU A 48 9.08 2.09 -2.79
C GLU A 48 8.19 2.54 -3.96
N LEU A 49 6.94 2.89 -3.71
CA LEU A 49 6.03 3.45 -4.72
C LEU A 49 6.56 4.75 -5.30
N TRP A 50 7.20 5.59 -4.47
CA TRP A 50 7.82 6.84 -4.93
C TRP A 50 9.02 6.59 -5.84
N ARG A 51 9.88 5.61 -5.50
CA ARG A 51 10.99 5.17 -6.36
C ARG A 51 10.48 4.67 -7.70
N TYR A 52 9.50 3.78 -7.68
CA TYR A 52 8.87 3.27 -8.89
C TYR A 52 8.23 4.38 -9.71
N PHE A 53 7.49 5.29 -9.09
CA PHE A 53 6.90 6.45 -9.77
C PHE A 53 7.97 7.30 -10.44
N LYS A 54 9.09 7.55 -9.76
CA LYS A 54 10.23 8.29 -10.31
C LYS A 54 10.82 7.58 -11.53
N GLU A 55 11.17 6.29 -11.40
CA GLU A 55 11.71 5.50 -12.50
C GLU A 55 10.76 5.45 -13.71
N ARG A 56 9.45 5.31 -13.46
CA ARG A 56 8.44 5.33 -14.52
C ARG A 56 8.20 6.72 -15.10
N SER A 57 8.37 7.79 -14.33
CA SER A 57 8.25 9.16 -14.84
C SER A 57 9.34 9.51 -15.87
N GLU A 58 10.46 8.79 -15.86
CA GLU A 58 11.54 8.93 -16.84
C GLU A 58 11.23 8.19 -18.16
N VAL A 59 10.43 7.12 -18.09
CA VAL A 59 10.19 6.21 -19.23
C VAL A 59 8.78 6.36 -19.84
N ALA A 60 7.78 6.74 -19.04
CA ALA A 60 6.37 6.76 -19.45
C ALA A 60 5.78 8.18 -19.41
N SER A 61 5.39 8.68 -20.59
CA SER A 61 4.73 9.99 -20.78
C SER A 61 3.59 10.33 -19.80
N PRO A 62 2.65 9.42 -19.45
CA PRO A 62 1.56 9.78 -18.54
C PRO A 62 2.04 10.11 -17.12
N PHE A 63 3.12 9.46 -16.66
CA PHE A 63 3.72 9.74 -15.35
C PHE A 63 4.47 11.07 -15.34
N LYS A 64 5.10 11.41 -16.46
CA LYS A 64 5.82 12.69 -16.65
C LYS A 64 4.86 13.89 -16.59
N GLU A 65 3.71 13.82 -17.26
CA GLU A 65 2.73 14.91 -17.26
C GLU A 65 2.15 15.18 -15.87
N VAL A 66 1.86 14.12 -15.10
CA VAL A 66 1.36 14.27 -13.73
C VAL A 66 2.44 14.80 -12.78
N ALA A 67 3.67 14.30 -12.91
CA ALA A 67 4.82 14.80 -12.13
C ALA A 67 5.12 16.29 -12.41
N GLN A 68 4.93 16.74 -13.66
CA GLN A 68 5.09 18.13 -14.05
C GLN A 68 3.94 19.03 -13.58
N ARG A 69 2.69 18.55 -13.62
CA ARG A 69 1.50 19.34 -13.25
C ARG A 69 1.32 19.50 -11.74
N GLU A 70 1.47 18.42 -10.98
CA GLU A 70 1.30 18.44 -9.52
C GLU A 70 2.59 18.90 -8.82
N GLY A 71 3.71 18.90 -9.55
CA GLY A 71 5.05 19.07 -9.01
C GLY A 71 5.44 17.87 -8.14
N LEU A 72 6.66 17.37 -8.30
CA LEU A 72 7.27 16.35 -7.43
C LEU A 72 7.36 16.73 -5.93
N ARG A 73 6.68 17.79 -5.50
CA ARG A 73 6.90 18.46 -4.22
C ARG A 73 6.06 17.96 -3.05
N LYS A 74 4.97 17.20 -3.24
CA LYS A 74 4.11 16.87 -2.07
C LYS A 74 3.05 15.77 -2.24
N THR A 75 3.07 14.97 -3.30
CA THR A 75 2.08 13.87 -3.42
C THR A 75 2.58 12.68 -2.62
N SER A 76 2.31 12.68 -1.31
CA SER A 76 2.50 11.49 -0.48
C SER A 76 1.63 10.36 -1.05
N LEU A 77 2.25 9.32 -1.61
CA LEU A 77 1.58 8.09 -2.09
C LEU A 77 1.10 7.21 -0.92
N ARG A 78 0.84 7.83 0.23
CA ARG A 78 0.52 7.18 1.48
C ARG A 78 -0.87 6.57 1.44
N ASN A 79 -1.85 7.28 0.87
CA ASN A 79 -3.20 6.74 0.76
C ASN A 79 -3.21 5.54 -0.19
N LEU A 80 -2.45 5.59 -1.29
CA LEU A 80 -2.24 4.43 -2.15
C LEU A 80 -1.57 3.28 -1.40
N ALA A 81 -0.49 3.54 -0.66
CA ALA A 81 0.19 2.51 0.13
C ALA A 81 -0.75 1.84 1.14
N GLU A 82 -1.49 2.63 1.92
CA GLU A 82 -2.50 2.12 2.87
C GLU A 82 -3.61 1.34 2.17
N TYR A 83 -4.04 1.80 0.98
CA TYR A 83 -5.05 1.12 0.19
C TYR A 83 -4.56 -0.25 -0.31
N LEU A 84 -3.34 -0.31 -0.86
CA LEU A 84 -2.72 -1.56 -1.32
C LEU A 84 -2.49 -2.54 -0.19
N LEU A 85 -2.05 -2.06 0.98
CA LEU A 85 -1.93 -2.88 2.18
C LEU A 85 -3.29 -3.45 2.58
N ARG A 86 -4.36 -2.66 2.61
CA ARG A 86 -5.70 -3.18 2.91
C ARG A 86 -6.22 -4.16 1.85
N LEU A 87 -5.84 -3.98 0.59
CA LEU A 87 -6.33 -4.80 -0.52
C LEU A 87 -5.59 -6.14 -0.63
N TRP A 88 -4.27 -6.15 -0.39
CA TRP A 88 -3.42 -7.32 -0.67
C TRP A 88 -2.71 -7.90 0.55
N ALA A 89 -2.59 -7.16 1.66
CA ALA A 89 -2.09 -7.75 2.89
C ALA A 89 -3.13 -8.77 3.40
N PRO A 90 -2.68 -9.94 3.91
CA PRO A 90 -3.58 -10.83 4.61
C PRO A 90 -4.20 -10.03 5.77
N ALA A 91 -5.53 -10.12 5.93
CA ALA A 91 -6.21 -9.51 7.07
C ALA A 91 -5.48 -10.00 8.32
N GLN A 92 -4.71 -9.10 8.97
CA GLN A 92 -4.06 -9.39 10.22
C GLN A 92 -5.18 -9.84 11.14
N ALA A 93 -5.24 -11.16 11.38
CA ALA A 93 -6.18 -11.73 12.30
C ALA A 93 -5.92 -10.96 13.59
N LYS A 94 -6.86 -10.06 13.95
CA LYS A 94 -6.89 -9.47 15.28
C LYS A 94 -6.63 -10.65 16.19
N LYS A 95 -5.47 -10.67 16.86
CA LYS A 95 -5.24 -11.60 17.95
C LYS A 95 -6.48 -11.41 18.81
N LYS A 96 -7.37 -12.41 18.78
CA LYS A 96 -8.44 -12.55 19.73
C LYS A 96 -7.67 -12.48 21.03
N SER A 97 -7.71 -11.34 21.71
CA SER A 97 -7.49 -11.30 23.13
C SER A 97 -8.33 -12.47 23.62
N ALA A 98 -7.65 -13.49 24.12
CA ALA A 98 -8.29 -14.55 24.86
C ALA A 98 -8.91 -13.84 26.06
N ASP A 99 -10.12 -13.34 25.83
CA ASP A 99 -11.01 -12.80 26.82
C ASP A 99 -11.19 -13.92 27.82
N GLY A 100 -10.61 -13.73 29.00
CA GLY A 100 -10.64 -14.64 30.13
C GLY A 100 -12.04 -14.76 30.72
N ALA A 101 -13.00 -15.14 29.88
CA ALA A 101 -14.37 -15.41 30.25
C ALA A 101 -14.61 -16.92 30.18
N SER A 102 -14.15 -17.63 31.20
CA SER A 102 -14.84 -18.84 31.64
C SER A 102 -14.93 -18.79 33.16
N LEU A 103 -16.02 -18.13 33.55
CA LEU A 103 -16.56 -18.01 34.89
C LEU A 103 -16.74 -19.39 35.54
N ARG A 104 -16.17 -19.51 36.73
CA ARG A 104 -16.63 -20.20 37.95
C ARG A 104 -16.93 -21.72 37.89
N PRO A 105 -16.33 -22.52 38.79
CA PRO A 105 -16.83 -23.87 39.07
C PRO A 105 -18.14 -23.77 39.86
N TYR A 106 -19.18 -24.47 39.41
CA TYR A 106 -20.34 -24.78 40.24
C TYR A 106 -19.90 -25.87 41.23
N ALA A 107 -20.02 -25.57 42.53
CA ALA A 107 -19.96 -26.52 43.64
C ALA A 107 -21.37 -26.66 44.22
#